data_AF-A0A959DHK6-F1
#
_entry.id   AF-A0A959DHK6-F1
#
_cell.length_a   1.000
_cell.length_b   1.000
_cell.length_c   1.000
_cell.angle_alpha   90.00
_cell.angle_beta   90.00
_cell.angle_gamma   90.00
#
_symmetry.space_group_name_H-M   'P 1'
#
loop_
_entity.id
_entity.type
_entity.pdbx_description
1 polymer ?
#
loop_
_entity_poly.entity_id
_entity_poly.type
_entity_poly.pdbx_seq_one_letter_code
_entity_poly.pdbx_strand_id
1 'polypeptide(L)'
;MSSMKRFLLYCSGADLKILEQCPTDENKYIGIGGTVLFTGILALFSAGYAIYTVFDSYFFAIVFGLIWGLMIFNLDRYIVSSMKSRGSFFRDFTIAFPRLLLAVLLALVISKPLELKIFEKEINAELITMEQEVYKKQENTIKERYQDQMAGYQQEIGGLNREIDKLAAARDTLALMA
;
A
#
# COMPACT_ATOMS: atom_id res chain seq x y z
N MET A 1 -22.32 -32.31 -21.00
CA MET A 1 -22.02 -31.17 -20.10
C MET A 1 -21.38 -30.05 -20.90
N SER A 2 -21.73 -28.78 -20.63
CA SER A 2 -21.01 -27.62 -21.19
C SER A 2 -19.55 -27.61 -20.71
N SER A 3 -18.59 -27.25 -21.57
CA SER A 3 -17.17 -27.17 -21.21
C SER A 3 -16.91 -26.30 -19.98
N MET A 4 -17.69 -25.23 -19.80
CA MET A 4 -17.55 -24.32 -18.66
C MET A 4 -17.99 -24.99 -17.35
N LYS A 5 -19.08 -25.76 -17.38
CA LYS A 5 -19.53 -26.54 -16.21
C LYS A 5 -18.48 -27.57 -15.81
N ARG A 6 -17.91 -28.29 -16.79
CA ARG A 6 -16.87 -29.28 -16.53
C ARG A 6 -15.60 -28.67 -15.94
N PHE A 7 -15.22 -27.47 -16.38
CA PHE A 7 -14.11 -26.72 -15.79
C PHE A 7 -14.38 -26.31 -14.34
N LEU A 8 -15.55 -25.73 -14.05
CA LEU A 8 -15.95 -25.36 -12.68
C LEU A 8 -16.01 -26.57 -11.74
N LEU A 9 -16.51 -27.71 -12.23
CA LEU A 9 -16.51 -28.96 -11.49
C LEU A 9 -15.11 -29.52 -11.25
N TYR A 10 -14.20 -29.34 -12.20
CA TYR A 10 -12.79 -29.66 -11.99
C TYR A 10 -12.16 -28.77 -10.91
N CYS A 11 -12.46 -27.46 -10.93
CA CYS A 11 -12.00 -26.49 -9.93
C CYS A 11 -12.46 -26.81 -8.51
N SER A 12 -13.64 -27.42 -8.34
CA SER A 12 -14.16 -27.79 -7.01
C SER A 12 -13.46 -29.00 -6.38
N GLY A 13 -12.65 -29.73 -7.16
CA GLY A 13 -11.97 -30.95 -6.69
C GLY A 13 -12.91 -32.15 -6.51
N ALA A 14 -14.13 -32.09 -7.08
CA ALA A 14 -15.09 -33.20 -7.04
C ALA A 14 -14.70 -34.33 -8.00
N ASP A 15 -15.06 -35.57 -7.64
CA ASP A 15 -14.95 -36.71 -8.55
C ASP A 15 -16.07 -36.65 -9.59
N LEU A 16 -15.71 -36.33 -10.83
CA LEU A 16 -16.64 -36.20 -11.95
C LEU A 16 -17.43 -37.48 -12.21
N LYS A 17 -16.86 -38.67 -11.96
CA LYS A 17 -17.53 -39.96 -12.22
C LYS A 17 -18.64 -40.22 -11.21
N ILE A 18 -18.41 -39.83 -9.95
CA ILE A 18 -19.43 -39.95 -8.89
C ILE A 18 -20.52 -38.89 -9.10
N LEU A 19 -20.13 -37.69 -9.52
CA LEU A 19 -21.08 -36.60 -9.72
C LEU A 19 -22.00 -36.82 -10.92
N GLU A 20 -21.55 -37.53 -11.95
CA GLU A 20 -22.42 -37.96 -13.08
C GLU A 20 -23.56 -38.88 -12.62
N GLN A 21 -23.43 -39.56 -11.48
CA GLN A 21 -24.48 -40.41 -10.89
C GLN A 21 -25.50 -39.60 -10.06
N CYS A 22 -25.16 -38.37 -9.66
CA CYS A 22 -25.99 -37.51 -8.80
C CYS A 22 -26.12 -36.08 -9.37
N PRO A 23 -26.95 -35.86 -10.41
CA PRO A 23 -27.04 -34.56 -11.09
C PRO A 23 -27.57 -33.42 -10.21
N THR A 24 -28.28 -33.74 -9.13
CA THR A 24 -28.82 -32.75 -8.19
C THR A 24 -27.73 -32.01 -7.42
N ASP A 25 -26.58 -32.66 -7.17
CA ASP A 25 -25.45 -32.05 -6.45
C ASP A 25 -24.52 -31.24 -7.36
N GLU A 26 -24.67 -31.33 -8.69
CA GLU A 26 -23.81 -30.67 -9.67
C GLU A 26 -23.73 -29.16 -9.44
N ASN A 27 -24.89 -28.51 -9.22
CA ASN A 27 -24.95 -27.05 -9.01
C ASN A 27 -24.21 -26.61 -7.75
N LYS A 28 -24.20 -27.44 -6.69
CA LYS A 28 -23.47 -27.15 -5.45
C LYS A 28 -21.96 -27.15 -5.69
N TYR A 29 -21.44 -28.16 -6.38
CA TYR A 29 -20.02 -28.26 -6.70
C TYR A 29 -19.58 -27.23 -7.74
N ILE A 30 -20.45 -26.82 -8.68
CA ILE A 30 -20.18 -25.70 -9.57
C ILE A 30 -19.99 -24.40 -8.77
N GLY A 31 -20.86 -24.13 -7.79
CA GLY A 31 -20.74 -22.96 -6.92
C GLY A 31 -19.45 -22.96 -6.11
N ILE A 32 -19.10 -24.09 -5.50
CA ILE A 32 -17.84 -24.27 -4.76
C ILE A 32 -16.63 -24.03 -5.69
N GLY A 33 -16.61 -24.66 -6.87
CA GLY A 33 -15.53 -24.47 -7.84
C GLY A 33 -15.41 -23.04 -8.35
N GLY A 34 -16.54 -22.32 -8.46
CA GLY A 34 -16.56 -20.90 -8.76
C GLY A 34 -15.85 -20.07 -7.69
N THR A 35 -16.13 -20.32 -6.40
CA THR A 35 -15.46 -19.58 -5.32
C THR A 35 -13.94 -19.79 -5.31
N VAL A 36 -13.48 -21.02 -5.54
CA VAL A 36 -12.05 -21.37 -5.63
C VAL A 36 -11.38 -20.72 -6.84
N LEU A 37 -12.09 -20.61 -7.97
CA LEU A 37 -11.58 -19.93 -9.16
C LEU A 37 -11.43 -18.42 -8.92
N PHE A 38 -12.43 -17.79 -8.29
CA PHE A 38 -12.38 -16.35 -7.99
C PHE A 38 -11.24 -16.01 -7.02
N THR A 39 -10.98 -16.83 -6.00
CA THR A 39 -9.85 -16.62 -5.09
C THR A 39 -8.51 -16.68 -5.82
N GLY A 40 -8.33 -17.65 -6.74
CA GLY A 40 -7.14 -17.74 -7.57
C GLY A 40 -6.94 -16.55 -8.52
N ILE A 41 -8.02 -16.07 -9.16
CA ILE A 41 -7.97 -14.91 -10.07
C ILE A 41 -7.63 -13.62 -9.31
N LEU A 42 -8.25 -13.39 -8.14
CA LEU A 42 -7.94 -12.22 -7.33
C LEU A 42 -6.50 -12.23 -6.81
N ALA A 43 -6.00 -13.41 -6.42
CA ALA A 43 -4.62 -13.60 -6.02
C ALA A 43 -3.64 -13.31 -7.18
N LEU A 44 -3.98 -13.71 -8.40
CA LEU A 44 -3.18 -13.41 -9.60
C LEU A 44 -3.06 -11.90 -9.84
N PHE A 45 -4.17 -11.17 -9.80
CA PHE A 45 -4.13 -9.73 -10.04
C PHE A 45 -3.41 -8.98 -8.92
N SER A 46 -3.61 -9.39 -7.67
CA SER A 46 -2.93 -8.75 -6.54
C SER A 46 -1.43 -8.98 -6.56
N ALA A 47 -0.98 -10.23 -6.73
CA ALA A 47 0.45 -10.55 -6.81
C ALA A 47 1.09 -9.96 -8.07
N GLY A 48 0.38 -9.99 -9.21
CA GLY A 48 0.85 -9.35 -10.44
C GLY A 48 1.07 -7.86 -10.24
N TYR A 49 0.14 -7.16 -9.59
CA TYR A 49 0.28 -5.75 -9.27
C TYR A 49 1.43 -5.49 -8.28
N ALA A 50 1.58 -6.29 -7.22
CA ALA A 50 2.68 -6.15 -6.26
C ALA A 50 4.07 -6.40 -6.87
N ILE A 51 4.19 -7.36 -7.80
CA ILE A 51 5.44 -7.60 -8.52
C ILE A 51 5.70 -6.47 -9.53
N TYR A 52 4.65 -5.95 -10.17
CA TYR A 52 4.79 -4.78 -11.04
C TYR A 52 5.30 -3.55 -10.28
N THR A 53 4.80 -3.27 -9.07
CA THR A 53 5.27 -2.12 -8.28
C THR A 53 6.72 -2.25 -7.81
N VAL A 54 7.25 -3.47 -7.67
CA VAL A 54 8.63 -3.70 -7.24
C VAL A 54 9.62 -3.72 -8.41
N PHE A 55 9.25 -4.36 -9.52
CA PHE A 55 10.16 -4.64 -10.64
C PHE A 55 9.91 -3.77 -11.88
N ASP A 56 8.82 -2.99 -11.90
CA ASP A 56 8.35 -2.15 -13.02
C ASP A 56 8.39 -2.87 -14.39
N SER A 57 8.09 -4.17 -14.36
CA SER A 57 8.19 -5.05 -15.53
C SER A 57 6.94 -5.90 -15.68
N TYR A 58 6.24 -5.70 -16.79
CA TYR A 58 5.06 -6.48 -17.16
C TYR A 58 5.34 -7.97 -17.31
N PHE A 59 6.55 -8.33 -17.78
CA PHE A 59 6.93 -9.73 -17.94
C PHE A 59 6.99 -10.46 -16.60
N PHE A 60 7.71 -9.89 -15.62
CA PHE A 60 7.79 -10.46 -14.28
C PHE A 60 6.44 -10.45 -13.58
N ALA A 61 5.65 -9.38 -13.73
CA ALA A 61 4.31 -9.28 -13.16
C ALA A 61 3.38 -10.41 -13.63
N ILE A 62 3.37 -10.70 -14.93
CA ILE A 62 2.52 -11.76 -15.51
C ILE A 62 3.01 -13.15 -15.06
N VAL A 63 4.31 -13.41 -15.13
CA VAL A 63 4.87 -14.74 -14.79
C VAL A 63 4.68 -15.05 -13.31
N PHE A 64 5.08 -14.14 -12.43
CA PHE A 64 4.93 -14.36 -10.99
C PHE A 64 3.46 -14.30 -10.54
N GLY A 65 2.64 -13.42 -11.14
CA GLY A 65 1.21 -13.37 -10.88
C GLY A 65 0.51 -14.69 -11.24
N LEU A 66 0.86 -15.30 -12.39
CA LEU A 66 0.35 -16.61 -12.79
C LEU A 66 0.79 -17.72 -11.85
N ILE A 67 2.08 -17.78 -11.50
CA ILE A 67 2.61 -18.80 -10.58
C ILE A 67 1.91 -18.69 -9.22
N TRP A 68 1.81 -17.48 -8.68
CA TRP A 68 1.19 -17.24 -7.39
C TRP A 68 -0.32 -17.52 -7.39
N GLY A 69 -1.04 -17.05 -8.40
CA GLY A 69 -2.47 -17.32 -8.58
C GLY A 69 -2.75 -18.82 -8.69
N LEU A 70 -1.94 -19.56 -9.45
CA LEU A 70 -2.02 -21.01 -9.56
C LEU A 70 -1.71 -21.72 -8.24
N MET A 71 -0.73 -21.23 -7.47
CA MET A 71 -0.40 -21.77 -6.15
C MET A 71 -1.60 -21.64 -5.18
N ILE A 72 -2.21 -20.45 -5.11
CA ILE A 72 -3.38 -20.21 -4.25
C ILE A 72 -4.59 -21.01 -4.72
N PHE A 73 -4.84 -21.04 -6.03
CA PHE A 73 -5.90 -21.86 -6.61
C PHE A 73 -5.73 -23.35 -6.25
N ASN A 74 -4.50 -23.88 -6.36
CA ASN A 74 -4.21 -25.27 -6.04
C ASN A 74 -4.42 -25.57 -4.55
N LEU A 75 -3.99 -24.67 -3.67
CA LEU A 75 -4.10 -24.83 -2.22
C LEU A 75 -5.55 -24.71 -1.73
N ASP A 76 -6.33 -23.74 -2.21
CA ASP A 76 -7.76 -23.62 -1.86
C ASP A 76 -8.56 -24.83 -2.39
N ARG A 77 -8.25 -25.31 -3.61
CA ARG A 77 -8.81 -26.56 -4.16
C ARG A 77 -8.48 -27.78 -3.31
N TYR A 78 -7.23 -27.91 -2.86
CA TYR A 78 -6.81 -29.00 -1.99
C TYR A 78 -7.59 -28.99 -0.67
N ILE A 79 -7.71 -27.83 -0.03
CA ILE A 79 -8.45 -27.69 1.23
C ILE A 79 -9.92 -28.09 1.04
N VAL A 80 -10.59 -27.56 0.00
CA VAL A 80 -11.99 -27.88 -0.30
C VAL A 80 -12.20 -29.37 -0.55
N SER A 81 -11.32 -30.02 -1.31
CA SER A 81 -11.42 -31.47 -1.58
C SER A 81 -11.15 -32.33 -0.34
N SER A 82 -10.38 -31.82 0.63
CA SER A 82 -10.07 -32.53 1.90
C SER A 82 -11.20 -32.43 2.94
N MET A 83 -12.16 -31.52 2.77
CA MET A 83 -13.28 -31.31 3.68
C MET A 83 -14.36 -32.40 3.54
N LYS A 84 -14.15 -33.57 4.16
CA LYS A 84 -15.22 -34.55 4.41
C LYS A 84 -15.80 -34.35 5.80
N SER A 85 -17.06 -33.91 5.89
CA SER A 85 -17.78 -33.85 7.16
C SER A 85 -17.95 -35.25 7.74
N ARG A 86 -17.50 -35.43 8.98
CA ARG A 86 -17.62 -36.71 9.72
C ARG A 86 -18.63 -36.60 10.89
N GLY A 87 -19.51 -35.61 10.87
CA GLY A 87 -20.67 -35.51 11.78
C GLY A 87 -20.39 -34.87 13.15
N SER A 88 -19.17 -34.39 13.43
CA SER A 88 -18.84 -33.67 14.65
C SER A 88 -18.50 -32.21 14.34
N PHE A 89 -19.33 -31.28 14.81
CA PHE A 89 -19.19 -29.83 14.57
C PHE A 89 -17.80 -29.29 14.91
N PHE A 90 -17.21 -29.68 16.06
CA PHE A 90 -15.88 -29.23 16.48
C PHE A 90 -14.75 -29.75 15.57
N ARG A 91 -14.86 -30.97 15.07
CA ARG A 91 -13.86 -31.56 14.19
C ARG A 91 -13.96 -30.99 12.78
N ASP A 92 -15.19 -30.76 12.30
CA ASP A 92 -15.44 -30.10 11.01
C ASP A 92 -14.94 -28.65 11.03
N PHE A 93 -15.09 -27.93 12.16
CA PHE A 93 -14.51 -26.59 12.35
C PHE A 93 -12.98 -26.59 12.33
N THR A 94 -12.35 -27.61 12.93
CA THR A 94 -10.88 -27.76 12.93
C THR A 94 -10.35 -28.03 11.52
N ILE A 95 -11.09 -28.75 10.67
CA ILE A 95 -10.75 -28.98 9.26
C ILE A 95 -10.95 -27.70 8.43
N ALA A 96 -11.88 -26.82 8.82
CA ALA A 96 -12.11 -25.52 8.17
C ALA A 96 -11.12 -24.42 8.62
N PHE A 97 -10.47 -24.60 9.77
CA PHE A 97 -9.54 -23.61 10.36
C PHE A 97 -8.38 -23.20 9.44
N PRO A 98 -7.68 -24.13 8.75
CA PRO A 98 -6.62 -23.76 7.80
C PRO A 98 -7.11 -22.84 6.68
N ARG A 99 -8.36 -22.99 6.23
CA ARG A 99 -8.97 -22.14 5.21
C ARG A 99 -9.17 -20.72 5.71
N LEU A 100 -9.65 -20.58 6.95
CA LEU A 100 -9.86 -19.28 7.57
C LEU A 100 -8.52 -18.55 7.79
N LEU A 101 -7.50 -19.27 8.28
CA LEU A 101 -6.15 -18.73 8.45
C LEU A 101 -5.56 -18.25 7.11
N LEU A 102 -5.67 -19.08 6.06
CA LEU A 102 -5.22 -18.72 4.72
C LEU A 102 -5.97 -17.49 4.17
N ALA A 103 -7.29 -17.43 4.34
CA ALA A 103 -8.09 -16.32 3.88
C ALA A 103 -7.69 -15.00 4.55
N VAL A 104 -7.40 -15.01 5.85
CA VAL A 104 -6.90 -13.84 6.58
C VAL A 104 -5.50 -13.44 6.08
N LEU A 105 -4.60 -14.40 5.88
CA LEU A 105 -3.27 -14.12 5.33
C LEU A 105 -3.35 -13.50 3.93
N LEU A 106 -4.19 -14.07 3.05
CA LEU A 106 -4.40 -13.53 1.71
C LEU A 106 -5.03 -12.14 1.76
N ALA A 107 -6.01 -11.90 2.62
CA ALA A 107 -6.60 -10.59 2.79
C ALA A 107 -5.56 -9.55 3.19
N LEU A 108 -4.67 -9.86 4.14
CA LEU A 108 -3.61 -8.95 4.56
C LEU A 108 -2.59 -8.66 3.45
N VAL A 109 -2.13 -9.70 2.75
CA VAL A 109 -1.16 -9.58 1.67
C VAL A 109 -1.74 -8.81 0.48
N ILE A 110 -3.00 -9.07 0.13
CA ILE A 110 -3.68 -8.44 -1.00
C ILE A 110 -4.07 -6.99 -0.69
N SER A 111 -4.46 -6.70 0.56
CA SER A 111 -4.92 -5.38 0.98
C SER A 111 -3.84 -4.32 0.80
N LYS A 112 -2.59 -4.58 1.19
CA LYS A 112 -1.54 -3.56 1.20
C LYS A 112 -1.24 -2.92 -0.16
N PRO A 113 -1.00 -3.69 -1.23
CA PRO A 113 -0.72 -3.07 -2.53
C PRO A 113 -1.98 -2.39 -3.12
N LEU A 114 -3.17 -2.96 -2.93
CA LEU A 114 -4.42 -2.33 -3.37
C LEU A 114 -4.70 -1.00 -2.62
N GLU A 115 -4.48 -0.97 -1.31
CA GLU A 115 -4.58 0.21 -0.47
C GLU A 115 -3.66 1.32 -0.98
N LEU A 116 -2.38 1.00 -1.20
CA LEU A 116 -1.41 1.97 -1.74
C LEU A 116 -1.79 2.48 -3.14
N LYS A 117 -2.34 1.63 -4.00
CA LYS A 117 -2.75 2.03 -5.35
C LYS A 117 -3.98 2.94 -5.35
N ILE A 118 -4.98 2.57 -4.56
CA ILE A 118 -6.23 3.34 -4.47
C ILE A 118 -5.96 4.72 -3.87
N PHE A 119 -5.08 4.80 -2.86
CA PHE A 119 -4.75 6.05 -2.18
C PHE A 119 -3.49 6.74 -2.71
N GLU A 120 -2.98 6.34 -3.87
CA GLU A 120 -1.74 6.89 -4.45
C GLU A 120 -1.81 8.41 -4.58
N LYS A 121 -2.96 8.94 -5.01
CA LYS A 121 -3.17 10.37 -5.22
C LYS A 121 -3.19 11.14 -3.90
N GLU A 122 -3.92 10.63 -2.91
CA GLU A 122 -4.02 11.22 -1.58
C GLU A 122 -2.66 11.19 -0.86
N ILE A 123 -1.93 10.08 -0.96
CA ILE A 123 -0.58 9.94 -0.40
C ILE A 123 0.35 10.98 -1.03
N ASN A 124 0.35 11.13 -2.35
CA ASN A 124 1.20 12.10 -3.04
C ASN A 124 0.85 13.55 -2.66
N ALA A 125 -0.44 13.88 -2.50
CA ALA A 125 -0.86 15.21 -2.06
C ALA A 125 -0.41 15.50 -0.62
N GLU A 126 -0.57 14.53 0.28
CA GLU A 126 -0.09 14.65 1.67
C GLU A 126 1.45 14.76 1.72
N LEU A 127 2.16 14.02 0.87
CA LEU A 127 3.63 14.05 0.77
C LEU A 127 4.16 15.45 0.47
N ILE A 128 3.53 16.15 -0.49
CA ILE A 128 3.89 17.54 -0.84
C ILE A 128 3.67 18.47 0.36
N THR A 129 2.56 18.27 1.09
CA THR A 129 2.23 19.09 2.26
C THR A 129 3.25 18.87 3.39
N MET A 130 3.61 17.61 3.67
CA MET A 130 4.67 17.26 4.61
C MET A 130 6.03 17.85 4.21
N GLU A 131 6.37 17.83 2.91
CA GLU A 131 7.62 18.42 2.41
C GLU A 131 7.66 19.94 2.68
N GLN A 132 6.57 20.66 2.40
CA GLN A 132 6.45 22.09 2.69
C GLN A 132 6.55 22.40 4.19
N GLU A 133 5.95 21.58 5.05
CA GLU A 133 6.08 21.75 6.50
C GLU A 133 7.53 21.57 6.97
N VAL A 134 8.25 20.58 6.41
CA VAL A 134 9.67 20.37 6.70
C VAL A 134 10.50 21.57 6.25
N TYR A 135 10.30 22.09 5.02
CA TYR A 135 11.00 23.28 4.55
C TYR A 135 10.72 24.50 5.42
N LYS A 136 9.45 24.73 5.78
CA LYS A 136 9.05 25.85 6.64
C LYS A 136 9.70 25.75 8.02
N LYS A 137 9.79 24.54 8.59
CA LYS A 137 10.47 24.31 9.87
C LYS A 137 11.98 24.59 9.76
N GLN A 138 12.61 24.18 8.67
CA GLN A 138 14.02 24.49 8.40
C GLN A 138 14.24 25.99 8.26
N GLU A 139 13.43 26.70 7.48
CA GLU A 139 13.49 28.15 7.36
C GLU A 139 13.33 28.87 8.70
N ASN A 140 12.37 28.45 9.52
CA ASN A 140 12.15 29.04 10.84
C ASN A 140 13.35 28.81 11.76
N THR A 141 13.90 27.60 11.76
CA THR A 141 15.11 27.27 12.54
C THR A 141 16.31 28.13 12.11
N ILE A 142 16.44 28.39 10.80
CA ILE A 142 17.47 29.29 10.25
C ILE A 142 17.20 30.72 10.69
N LYS A 143 15.97 31.23 10.51
CA LYS A 143 15.58 32.59 10.89
C LYS A 143 15.84 32.84 12.38
N GLU A 144 15.41 31.94 13.27
CA GLU A 144 15.65 32.03 14.72
C GLU A 144 17.16 32.07 15.02
N ARG A 145 17.97 31.21 14.40
CA ARG A 145 19.42 31.17 14.61
C ARG A 145 20.11 32.48 14.20
N TYR A 146 19.68 33.11 13.12
CA TYR A 146 20.30 34.33 12.60
C TYR A 146 19.64 35.61 13.12
N GLN A 147 18.47 35.54 13.76
CA GLN A 147 17.74 36.69 14.27
C GLN A 147 18.56 37.49 15.29
N ASP A 148 19.22 36.82 16.22
CA ASP A 148 20.07 37.47 17.22
C ASP A 148 21.29 38.15 16.60
N GLN A 149 21.91 37.51 15.59
CA GLN A 149 23.03 38.10 14.86
C GLN A 149 22.60 39.32 14.05
N MET A 150 21.46 39.23 13.36
CA MET A 150 20.88 40.35 12.62
C MET A 150 20.54 41.53 13.53
N ALA A 151 19.96 41.27 14.70
CA ALA A 151 19.67 42.30 15.69
C ALA A 151 20.96 42.97 16.20
N GLY A 152 22.01 42.18 16.46
CA GLY A 152 23.33 42.67 16.81
C GLY A 152 23.93 43.59 15.74
N TYR A 153 23.94 43.14 14.47
CA TYR A 153 24.44 43.96 13.36
C TYR A 153 23.60 45.22 13.13
N GLN A 154 22.28 45.16 13.28
CA GLN A 154 21.42 46.35 13.18
C GLN A 154 21.71 47.37 14.29
N GLN A 155 21.99 46.89 15.51
CA GLN A 155 22.40 47.76 16.61
C GLN A 155 23.75 48.42 16.35
N GLU A 156 24.72 47.67 15.80
CA GLU A 156 26.04 48.18 15.43
C GLU A 156 25.97 49.23 14.32
N ILE A 157 25.19 48.97 13.25
CA ILE A 157 24.91 49.95 12.18
C ILE A 157 24.27 51.22 12.76
N GLY A 158 23.30 51.07 13.66
CA GLY A 158 22.68 52.21 14.34
C GLY A 158 23.67 53.02 15.21
N GLY A 159 24.63 52.33 15.84
CA GLY A 159 25.73 52.96 16.58
C GLY A 159 26.67 53.76 15.67
N LEU A 160 27.15 53.14 14.60
CA LEU A 160 28.03 53.75 13.59
C LEU A 160 27.38 54.98 12.94
N ASN A 161 26.11 54.90 12.56
CA ASN A 161 25.40 56.04 11.98
C ASN A 161 25.34 57.24 12.95
N ARG A 162 25.09 57.00 14.24
CA ARG A 162 25.12 58.07 15.26
C ARG A 162 26.52 58.67 15.42
N GLU A 163 27.57 57.88 15.27
CA GLU A 163 28.95 58.36 15.32
C GLU A 163 29.28 59.23 14.10
N ILE A 164 28.87 58.80 12.91
CA ILE A 164 28.97 59.58 11.67
C ILE A 164 28.23 60.92 11.83
N ASP A 165 27.00 60.92 12.34
CA ASP A 165 26.21 62.14 12.55
C ASP A 165 26.90 63.11 13.53
N LYS A 166 27.49 62.58 14.62
CA LYS A 166 28.27 63.40 15.57
C LYS A 166 29.51 64.01 14.92
N LEU A 167 30.26 63.23 14.16
CA LEU A 167 31.45 63.70 13.45
C LEU A 167 31.09 64.73 12.37
N ALA A 168 29.99 64.54 11.65
CA ALA A 168 29.47 65.48 10.68
C ALA A 168 29.06 66.81 11.34
N ALA A 169 28.31 66.75 12.44
CA ALA A 169 27.93 67.94 13.20
C ALA A 169 29.16 68.69 13.74
N ALA A 170 30.17 67.98 14.26
CA ALA A 170 31.41 68.59 14.72
C ALA A 170 32.16 69.30 13.57
N ARG A 171 32.28 68.63 12.40
CA ARG A 171 32.88 69.24 11.20
C ARG A 171 32.15 70.52 10.79
N ASP A 172 30.82 70.49 10.76
CA ASP A 172 30.00 71.62 10.32
C ASP A 172 30.10 72.79 11.31
N THR A 173 30.19 72.52 12.62
CA THR A 173 30.44 73.57 13.63
C THR A 173 31.83 74.20 13.48
N LEU A 174 32.87 73.41 13.16
CA LEU A 174 34.22 73.92 12.94
C LEU A 174 34.29 74.76 11.65
N ALA A 175 33.57 74.35 10.60
CA ALA A 175 33.50 75.10 9.34
C ALA A 175 32.80 76.46 9.48
N LEU A 176 31.90 76.62 10.45
CA LEU A 176 31.24 77.90 10.77
C LEU A 176 32.10 78.84 11.63
N MET A 177 33.15 78.31 12.27
CA MET A 177 34.08 79.09 13.11
C MET A 177 35.34 79.58 12.36
N ALA A 178 35.54 79.13 11.12
CA ALA A 178 36.65 79.50 10.24
C ALA A 178 36.22 80.59 9.23
#